data_AF-A0A3D0YZ13-F1
#
_entry.id   AF-A0A3D0YZ13-F1
#
_cell.length_a   1.000
_cell.length_b   1.000
_cell.length_c   1.000
_cell.angle_alpha   90.00
_cell.angle_beta   90.00
_cell.angle_gamma   90.00
#
_symmetry.space_group_name_H-M   'P 1'
#
loop_
_entity.id
_entity.type
_entity.pdbx_description
1 polymer ?
#
loop_
_entity_poly.entity_id
_entity_poly.type
_entity_poly.pdbx_seq_one_letter_code
_entity_poly.pdbx_strand_id
1 'polypeptide(L)'
;MVVTRSDSVVLLPRFTGVRRAEVLNRARCLAQRLCEEAASRLAPTTVSVGVSAFCRDLSQLPHGFRTAQAAIDIGRRIRGPRSVHCWDEMGAYQLLHAMKGSDEARAFVARNLDPLLNLPWARAEPLVSTLETVLACRGNIEQAATRLHIHRNTVRYRLERIRRLLGRDPLEHTLETEPALALRKLV
;
A
#
# COMPACT_ATOMS: atom_id res chain seq x y z
N MET A 1 -4.21 15.52 24.24
CA MET A 1 -5.33 14.72 24.79
C MET A 1 -5.23 13.32 24.20
N VAL A 2 -4.86 12.33 25.01
CA VAL A 2 -4.77 10.92 24.59
C VAL A 2 -6.05 10.25 25.07
N VAL A 3 -6.91 9.80 24.15
CA VAL A 3 -8.14 9.09 24.48
C VAL A 3 -7.84 7.59 24.38
N THR A 4 -7.91 6.86 25.50
CA THR A 4 -7.55 5.45 25.58
C THR A 4 -8.78 4.55 25.53
N ARG A 5 -9.01 3.93 24.37
CA ARG A 5 -9.78 2.68 24.23
C ARG A 5 -9.43 1.87 22.97
N SER A 6 -8.19 2.00 22.48
CA SER A 6 -7.78 1.37 21.22
C SER A 6 -6.27 1.17 21.17
N ASP A 7 -5.83 0.22 20.35
CA ASP A 7 -4.42 -0.11 20.03
C ASP A 7 -3.75 1.00 19.19
N SER A 8 -4.21 2.24 19.36
CA SER A 8 -3.91 3.40 18.52
C SER A 8 -3.68 4.63 19.40
N VAL A 9 -2.62 5.37 19.09
CA VAL A 9 -2.31 6.66 19.71
C VAL A 9 -2.47 7.75 18.67
N VAL A 10 -3.22 8.81 18.99
CA VAL A 10 -3.41 9.97 18.13
C VAL A 10 -2.59 11.14 18.64
N LEU A 11 -1.76 11.71 17.77
CA LEU A 11 -0.96 12.90 18.06
C LEU A 11 -1.41 14.05 17.18
N LEU A 12 -1.63 15.22 17.80
CA LEU A 12 -2.03 16.46 17.13
C LEU A 12 -0.94 17.54 17.33
N PRO A 13 0.19 17.46 16.60
CA PRO A 13 1.25 18.44 16.72
C PRO A 13 0.82 19.77 16.08
N ARG A 14 0.99 20.87 16.82
CA ARG A 14 0.81 22.22 16.29
C ARG A 14 2.16 22.78 15.85
N PHE A 15 2.24 23.25 14.61
CA PHE A 15 3.41 23.94 14.07
C PHE A 15 3.06 25.39 13.78
N THR A 16 3.74 26.34 14.43
CA THR A 16 3.46 27.79 14.32
C THR A 16 4.57 28.50 13.54
N GLY A 17 4.20 29.41 12.63
CA GLY A 17 5.18 30.21 11.86
C GLY A 17 5.94 29.42 10.79
N VAL A 18 5.40 28.28 10.35
CA VAL A 18 6.07 27.35 9.43
C VAL A 18 5.25 27.21 8.14
N ARG A 19 5.92 27.15 6.98
CA ARG A 19 5.27 26.90 5.69
C ARG A 19 4.73 25.46 5.63
N ARG A 20 3.63 25.24 4.89
CA ARG A 20 3.00 23.91 4.74
C ARG A 20 3.99 22.78 4.41
N ALA A 21 4.89 22.98 3.46
CA ALA A 21 5.86 21.95 3.06
C ALA A 21 6.78 21.52 4.22
N GLU A 22 7.18 22.48 5.06
CA GLU A 22 8.03 22.22 6.21
C GLU A 22 7.24 21.57 7.36
N VAL A 23 5.96 21.92 7.53
CA VAL A 23 5.06 21.22 8.46
C VAL A 23 4.98 19.72 8.12
N LEU A 24 4.76 19.38 6.85
CA LEU A 24 4.70 17.99 6.39
C LEU A 24 6.02 17.24 6.63
N ASN A 25 7.16 17.88 6.32
CA ASN A 25 8.47 17.28 6.59
C ASN A 25 8.69 17.04 8.09
N ARG A 26 8.37 18.02 8.96
CA ARG A 26 8.50 17.87 10.42
C ARG A 26 7.58 16.78 10.96
N ALA A 27 6.35 16.68 10.47
CA ALA A 27 5.41 15.62 10.82
C ALA A 27 5.95 14.23 10.40
N ARG A 28 6.51 14.12 9.19
CA ARG A 28 7.16 12.89 8.71
C ARG A 28 8.34 12.49 9.60
N CYS A 29 9.25 13.40 9.91
CA CYS A 29 10.40 13.14 10.78
C CYS A 29 9.96 12.75 12.20
N LEU A 30 8.91 13.36 12.75
CA LEU A 30 8.34 12.97 14.03
C LEU A 30 7.79 11.53 13.97
N ALA A 31 7.02 11.21 12.93
CA ALA A 31 6.46 9.87 12.73
C ALA A 31 7.55 8.79 12.60
N GLN A 32 8.63 9.09 11.86
CA GLN A 32 9.78 8.18 11.70
C GLN A 32 10.43 7.88 13.06
N ARG A 33 10.77 8.93 13.82
CA ARG A 33 11.35 8.76 15.16
C ARG A 33 10.45 7.97 16.10
N LEU A 34 9.13 8.20 16.06
CA LEU A 34 8.18 7.42 16.86
C LEU A 34 8.17 5.94 16.47
N CYS A 35 8.24 5.64 15.17
CA CYS A 35 8.29 4.27 14.68
C CYS A 35 9.59 3.56 15.08
N GLU A 36 10.73 4.26 15.03
CA GLU A 36 12.05 3.77 15.43
C GLU A 36 12.11 3.51 16.94
N GLU A 37 11.67 4.46 17.75
CA GLU A 37 11.63 4.34 19.21
C GLU A 37 10.67 3.24 19.68
N ALA A 38 9.53 3.10 19.00
CA ALA A 38 8.61 2.01 19.26
C ALA A 38 9.24 0.64 18.92
N ALA A 39 10.00 0.55 17.83
CA ALA A 39 10.65 -0.69 17.44
C ALA A 39 11.70 -1.16 18.45
N SER A 40 12.39 -0.23 19.13
CA SER A 40 13.39 -0.57 20.16
C SER A 40 12.75 -0.89 21.52
N ARG A 41 11.65 -0.24 21.89
CA ARG A 41 11.06 -0.33 23.24
C ARG A 41 9.88 -1.28 23.37
N LEU A 42 9.17 -1.57 22.28
CA LEU A 42 7.88 -2.28 22.33
C LEU A 42 7.92 -3.67 21.69
N ALA A 43 9.11 -4.19 21.35
CA ALA A 43 9.24 -5.54 20.81
C ALA A 43 8.58 -6.59 21.73
N PRO A 44 7.83 -7.58 21.18
CA PRO A 44 7.67 -7.89 19.75
C PRO A 44 6.59 -7.08 19.02
N THR A 45 5.91 -6.14 19.69
CA THR A 45 4.84 -5.33 19.09
C THR A 45 5.38 -4.39 18.03
N THR A 46 4.74 -4.36 16.86
CA THR A 46 5.09 -3.43 15.77
C THR A 46 4.14 -2.23 15.74
N VAL A 47 4.68 -1.04 15.56
CA VAL A 47 3.90 0.20 15.40
C VAL A 47 3.99 0.68 13.94
N SER A 48 2.87 1.07 13.35
CA SER A 48 2.84 1.80 12.08
C SER A 48 2.26 3.18 12.33
N VAL A 49 2.76 4.19 11.63
CA VAL A 49 2.36 5.58 11.83
C VAL A 49 1.78 6.15 10.53
N GLY A 50 0.55 6.66 10.61
CA GLY A 50 -0.10 7.40 9.53
C GLY A 50 -0.03 8.89 9.78
N VAL A 51 0.44 9.66 8.81
CA VAL A 51 0.40 11.11 8.81
C VAL A 51 -0.77 11.55 7.93
N SER A 52 -1.66 12.37 8.49
CA SER A 52 -2.85 12.86 7.80
C SER A 52 -2.52 13.81 6.65
N ALA A 53 -3.56 14.18 5.90
CA ALA A 53 -3.54 15.41 5.11
C ALA A 53 -3.26 16.64 6.00
N PHE A 54 -2.69 17.69 5.40
CA PHE A 54 -2.47 18.96 6.10
C PHE A 54 -3.80 19.60 6.55
N CYS A 55 -3.95 19.81 7.86
CA CYS A 55 -5.11 20.47 8.45
C CYS A 55 -4.78 21.94 8.73
N ARG A 56 -5.53 22.85 8.10
CA ARG A 56 -5.39 24.32 8.26
C ARG A 56 -5.98 24.82 9.57
N ASP A 57 -7.03 24.16 10.03
CA ASP A 57 -7.80 24.54 11.21
C ASP A 57 -8.45 23.31 11.87
N LEU A 58 -9.07 23.52 13.03
CA LEU A 58 -9.62 22.43 13.85
C LEU A 58 -10.82 21.72 13.18
N SER A 59 -11.54 22.38 12.28
CA SER A 59 -12.69 21.77 11.58
C SER A 59 -12.25 20.65 10.62
N GLN A 60 -10.98 20.64 10.21
CA GLN A 60 -10.41 19.63 9.33
C GLN A 60 -9.93 18.39 10.08
N LEU A 61 -9.87 18.41 11.42
CA LEU A 61 -9.38 17.29 12.22
C LEU A 61 -10.12 15.97 11.98
N PRO A 62 -11.46 15.92 11.80
CA PRO A 62 -12.14 14.67 11.46
C PRO A 62 -11.65 14.09 10.13
N HIS A 63 -11.40 14.93 9.13
CA HIS A 63 -10.83 14.50 7.86
C HIS A 63 -9.35 14.08 8.02
N GLY A 64 -8.57 14.83 8.81
CA GLY A 64 -7.19 14.49 9.15
C GLY A 64 -7.09 13.12 9.81
N PHE A 65 -7.94 12.84 10.80
CA PHE A 65 -7.99 11.54 11.46
C PHE A 65 -8.31 10.41 10.47
N ARG A 66 -9.34 10.57 9.63
CA ARG A 66 -9.69 9.56 8.60
C ARG A 66 -8.54 9.30 7.63
N THR A 67 -7.86 10.35 7.17
CA THR A 67 -6.73 10.21 6.23
C THR A 67 -5.49 9.59 6.88
N ALA A 68 -5.21 9.89 8.16
CA ALA A 68 -4.15 9.20 8.90
C ALA A 68 -4.46 7.71 9.08
N GLN A 69 -5.70 7.35 9.41
CA GLN A 69 -6.11 5.95 9.54
C GLN A 69 -6.02 5.23 8.19
N ALA A 70 -6.54 5.83 7.12
CA ALA A 70 -6.41 5.31 5.77
C ALA A 70 -4.95 5.14 5.37
N ALA A 71 -4.06 6.07 5.77
CA ALA A 71 -2.64 5.96 5.51
C ALA A 71 -1.98 4.75 6.22
N ILE A 72 -2.40 4.44 7.45
CA ILE A 72 -1.97 3.21 8.14
C ILE A 72 -2.48 1.98 7.40
N ASP A 73 -3.76 1.97 7.05
CA ASP A 73 -4.44 0.83 6.45
C ASP A 73 -3.90 0.47 5.07
N ILE A 74 -3.71 1.47 4.20
CA ILE A 74 -3.11 1.31 2.87
C ILE A 74 -1.64 0.91 3.05
N GLY A 75 -0.94 1.64 3.92
CA GLY A 75 0.48 1.51 4.12
C GLY A 75 0.92 0.12 4.58
N ARG A 76 0.22 -0.43 5.58
CA ARG A 76 0.48 -1.78 6.10
C ARG A 76 0.31 -2.86 5.04
N ARG A 77 -0.65 -2.71 4.13
CA ARG A 77 -0.91 -3.70 3.08
C ARG A 77 0.11 -3.63 1.93
N ILE A 78 0.73 -2.47 1.71
CA ILE A 78 1.71 -2.28 0.63
C ILE A 78 3.13 -2.55 1.12
N ARG A 79 3.52 -1.97 2.27
CA ARG A 79 4.90 -2.02 2.78
C ARG A 79 5.09 -2.93 3.99
N GLY A 80 4.03 -3.52 4.52
CA GLY A 80 4.07 -4.33 5.73
C GLY A 80 4.00 -3.49 7.03
N PRO A 81 4.13 -4.14 8.20
CA PRO A 81 4.15 -3.48 9.50
C PRO A 81 5.46 -2.69 9.72
N ARG A 82 5.54 -1.93 10.83
CA ARG A 82 6.73 -1.12 11.21
C ARG A 82 7.09 -0.08 10.15
N SER A 83 6.14 0.79 9.85
CA SER A 83 6.21 1.64 8.68
C SER A 83 5.53 2.99 8.89
N VAL A 84 6.05 4.02 8.22
CA VAL A 84 5.50 5.37 8.23
C VAL A 84 4.88 5.69 6.87
N HIS A 85 3.69 6.28 6.90
CA HIS A 85 2.91 6.54 5.70
C HIS A 85 2.25 7.91 5.78
N CYS A 86 2.60 8.80 4.85
CA CYS A 86 1.95 10.10 4.75
C CYS A 86 0.86 10.04 3.70
N TRP A 87 -0.35 10.49 4.06
CA TRP A 87 -1.48 10.53 3.16
C TRP A 87 -1.13 11.24 1.86
N ASP A 88 -0.60 12.47 1.92
CA ASP A 88 -0.25 13.31 0.76
C ASP A 88 0.78 12.67 -0.19
N GLU A 89 1.47 11.60 0.21
CA GLU A 89 2.48 10.87 -0.59
C GLU A 89 1.95 9.58 -1.22
N MET A 90 0.69 9.23 -0.96
CA MET A 90 0.11 7.96 -1.41
C MET A 90 -0.30 7.96 -2.89
N GLY A 91 -0.34 9.11 -3.55
CA GLY A 91 -0.68 9.22 -4.97
C GLY A 91 -2.00 8.51 -5.29
N ALA A 92 -1.98 7.66 -6.32
CA ALA A 92 -3.17 6.93 -6.79
C ALA A 92 -3.84 6.07 -5.71
N TYR A 93 -3.12 5.60 -4.69
CA TYR A 93 -3.71 4.81 -3.62
C TYR A 93 -4.78 5.57 -2.82
N GLN A 94 -4.74 6.91 -2.79
CA GLN A 94 -5.81 7.71 -2.18
C GLN A 94 -7.14 7.51 -2.92
N LEU A 95 -7.10 7.53 -4.26
CA LEU A 95 -8.27 7.33 -5.12
C LEU A 95 -8.78 5.89 -5.03
N LEU A 96 -7.85 4.92 -5.12
CA LEU A 96 -8.21 3.50 -5.01
C LEU A 96 -8.82 3.16 -3.66
N HIS A 97 -8.34 3.80 -2.58
CA HIS A 97 -8.93 3.64 -1.25
C HIS A 97 -10.32 4.26 -1.16
N ALA A 98 -10.57 5.40 -1.81
CA ALA A 98 -11.90 6.00 -1.86
C ALA A 98 -12.92 5.11 -2.61
N MET A 99 -12.46 4.33 -3.59
CA MET A 99 -13.28 3.34 -4.31
C MET A 99 -13.37 1.98 -3.60
N LYS A 100 -12.63 1.77 -2.50
CA LYS A 100 -12.57 0.48 -1.82
C LYS A 100 -13.98 0.03 -1.43
N GLY A 101 -14.31 -1.20 -1.81
CA GLY A 101 -15.59 -1.83 -1.47
C GLY A 101 -16.76 -1.41 -2.35
N SER A 102 -16.55 -0.55 -3.36
CA SER A 102 -17.56 -0.28 -4.39
C SER A 102 -17.72 -1.45 -5.36
N ASP A 103 -18.88 -1.54 -6.01
CA ASP A 103 -19.13 -2.54 -7.05
C ASP A 103 -18.24 -2.32 -8.27
N GLU A 104 -17.95 -1.06 -8.61
CA GLU A 104 -17.05 -0.69 -9.70
C GLU A 104 -15.63 -1.18 -9.45
N ALA A 105 -15.13 -1.06 -8.20
CA ALA A 105 -13.81 -1.58 -7.82
C ALA A 105 -13.76 -3.10 -7.92
N ARG A 106 -14.79 -3.80 -7.41
CA ARG A 106 -14.90 -5.27 -7.54
C ARG A 106 -14.94 -5.69 -9.01
N ALA A 107 -15.79 -5.06 -9.81
CA ALA A 107 -15.92 -5.36 -11.24
C ALA A 107 -14.63 -5.04 -12.01
N PHE A 108 -13.89 -3.99 -11.63
CA PHE A 108 -12.61 -3.66 -12.21
C PHE A 108 -11.54 -4.72 -11.91
N VAL A 109 -11.43 -5.16 -10.66
CA VAL A 109 -10.52 -6.28 -10.30
C VAL A 109 -10.92 -7.53 -11.07
N ALA A 110 -12.22 -7.85 -11.11
CA ALA A 110 -12.75 -9.03 -11.76
C ALA A 110 -12.39 -9.11 -13.24
N ARG A 111 -12.73 -8.06 -14.00
CA ARG A 111 -12.43 -7.99 -15.44
C ARG A 111 -10.95 -8.14 -15.77
N ASN A 112 -10.06 -7.71 -14.87
CA ASN A 112 -8.63 -7.65 -15.15
C ASN A 112 -7.84 -8.84 -14.60
N LEU A 113 -8.32 -9.50 -13.54
CA LEU A 113 -7.54 -10.50 -12.79
C LEU A 113 -8.30 -11.80 -12.47
N ASP A 114 -9.61 -11.91 -12.67
CA ASP A 114 -10.37 -13.12 -12.31
C ASP A 114 -9.83 -14.43 -12.91
N PRO A 115 -9.39 -14.49 -14.18
CA PRO A 115 -8.81 -15.73 -14.71
C PRO A 115 -7.59 -16.22 -13.93
N LEU A 116 -6.89 -15.30 -13.26
CA LEU A 116 -5.78 -15.59 -12.37
C LEU A 116 -6.24 -15.88 -10.94
N LEU A 117 -7.21 -15.11 -10.42
CA LEU A 117 -7.67 -15.18 -9.02
C LEU A 117 -8.65 -16.32 -8.74
N ASN A 118 -9.36 -16.82 -9.75
CA ASN A 118 -10.29 -17.95 -9.64
C ASN A 118 -9.59 -19.32 -9.58
N LEU A 119 -8.26 -19.35 -9.72
CA LEU A 119 -7.50 -20.57 -9.47
C LEU A 119 -7.50 -20.92 -7.98
N PRO A 120 -7.36 -22.22 -7.62
CA PRO A 120 -7.10 -22.60 -6.23
C PRO A 120 -5.94 -21.80 -5.65
N TRP A 121 -6.04 -21.35 -4.40
CA TRP A 121 -5.06 -20.45 -3.77
C TRP A 121 -3.61 -20.89 -3.96
N ALA A 122 -3.31 -22.17 -3.76
CA ALA A 122 -1.97 -22.74 -3.92
C ALA A 122 -1.39 -22.61 -5.35
N ARG A 123 -2.25 -22.40 -6.35
CA ARG A 123 -1.89 -22.15 -7.75
C ARG A 123 -1.91 -20.66 -8.09
N ALA A 124 -2.83 -19.89 -7.50
CA ALA A 124 -2.97 -18.46 -7.73
C ALA A 124 -1.83 -17.65 -7.07
N GLU A 125 -1.52 -17.95 -5.81
CA GLU A 125 -0.58 -17.18 -4.99
C GLU A 125 0.79 -17.03 -5.67
N PRO A 126 1.44 -18.10 -6.18
CA PRO A 126 2.77 -17.94 -6.77
C PRO A 126 2.76 -17.12 -8.05
N LEU A 127 1.66 -17.15 -8.80
CA LEU A 127 1.49 -16.38 -10.02
C LEU A 127 1.22 -14.90 -9.70
N VAL A 128 0.34 -14.62 -8.75
CA VAL A 128 0.07 -13.25 -8.30
C VAL A 128 1.33 -12.62 -7.69
N SER A 129 2.05 -13.34 -6.83
CA SER A 129 3.33 -12.89 -6.26
C SER A 129 4.38 -12.62 -7.34
N THR A 130 4.44 -13.47 -8.37
CA THR A 130 5.32 -13.24 -9.52
C THR A 130 4.92 -12.00 -10.30
N LEU A 131 3.63 -11.81 -10.58
CA LEU A 131 3.12 -10.65 -11.31
C LEU A 131 3.42 -9.34 -10.57
N GLU A 132 3.10 -9.28 -9.27
CA GLU A 132 3.38 -8.13 -8.42
C GLU A 132 4.87 -7.79 -8.41
N THR A 133 5.73 -8.81 -8.30
CA THR A 133 7.18 -8.59 -8.25
C THR A 133 7.76 -8.17 -9.58
N VAL A 134 7.31 -8.76 -10.70
CA VAL A 134 7.78 -8.36 -12.03
C VAL A 134 7.38 -6.91 -12.34
N LEU A 135 6.15 -6.49 -12.01
CA LEU A 135 5.72 -5.10 -12.15
C LEU A 135 6.56 -4.16 -11.25
N ALA A 136 6.79 -4.53 -9.99
CA ALA A 136 7.65 -3.77 -9.07
C ALA A 136 9.12 -3.68 -9.53
N CYS A 137 9.57 -4.60 -10.37
CA CYS A 137 10.88 -4.60 -11.02
C CYS A 137 10.85 -4.01 -12.44
N ARG A 138 9.75 -3.34 -12.85
CA ARG A 138 9.57 -2.76 -14.18
C ARG A 138 9.83 -3.75 -15.32
N GLY A 139 9.40 -5.01 -15.13
CA GLY A 139 9.60 -6.09 -16.10
C GLY A 139 10.96 -6.78 -16.05
N ASN A 140 11.90 -6.35 -15.20
CA ASN A 140 13.21 -6.99 -15.10
C ASN A 140 13.11 -8.38 -14.43
N ILE A 141 13.25 -9.41 -15.25
CA ILE A 141 13.11 -10.82 -14.85
C ILE A 141 14.22 -11.26 -13.89
N GLU A 142 15.46 -10.82 -14.07
CA GLU A 142 16.58 -11.19 -13.18
C GLU A 142 16.38 -10.58 -11.79
N GLN A 143 16.00 -9.31 -11.74
CA GLN A 143 15.72 -8.63 -10.48
C GLN A 143 14.52 -9.25 -9.75
N ALA A 144 13.47 -9.62 -10.50
CA ALA A 144 12.30 -10.30 -9.95
C ALA A 144 12.65 -11.71 -9.42
N ALA A 145 13.47 -12.46 -10.14
CA ALA A 145 13.95 -13.78 -9.73
C ALA A 145 14.71 -13.72 -8.40
N THR A 146 15.63 -12.76 -8.27
CA THR A 146 16.36 -12.50 -7.02
C THR A 146 15.43 -12.15 -5.86
N ARG A 147 14.45 -11.26 -6.08
CA ARG A 147 13.48 -10.87 -5.04
C ARG A 147 12.55 -12.01 -4.61
N LEU A 148 12.21 -12.90 -5.53
CA LEU A 148 11.35 -14.06 -5.27
C LEU A 148 12.14 -15.28 -4.77
N HIS A 149 13.48 -15.21 -4.72
CA HIS A 149 14.35 -16.33 -4.40
C HIS A 149 14.09 -17.58 -5.25
N ILE A 150 13.87 -17.39 -6.56
CA ILE A 150 13.65 -18.47 -7.53
C ILE A 150 14.50 -18.25 -8.78
N HIS A 151 14.67 -19.30 -9.60
CA HIS A 151 15.37 -19.16 -10.88
C HIS A 151 14.57 -18.30 -11.86
N ARG A 152 15.27 -17.50 -12.68
CA ARG A 152 14.68 -16.68 -13.75
C ARG A 152 13.76 -17.42 -14.73
N ASN A 153 14.01 -18.73 -14.94
CA ASN A 153 13.25 -19.55 -15.88
C ASN A 153 11.86 -19.83 -15.30
N THR A 154 11.78 -20.02 -13.97
CA THR A 154 10.52 -20.13 -13.24
C THR A 154 9.72 -18.84 -13.33
N VAL A 155 10.36 -17.67 -13.23
CA VAL A 155 9.69 -16.37 -13.42
C VAL A 155 9.11 -16.27 -14.84
N ARG A 156 9.91 -16.57 -15.88
CA ARG A 156 9.44 -16.55 -17.28
C ARG A 156 8.26 -17.49 -17.50
N TYR A 157 8.37 -18.73 -17.04
CA TYR A 157 7.30 -19.72 -17.14
C TYR A 157 6.00 -19.24 -16.47
N ARG A 158 6.11 -18.70 -15.25
CA ARG A 158 4.95 -18.15 -14.52
C ARG A 158 4.35 -16.95 -15.25
N LEU A 159 5.18 -16.06 -15.79
CA LEU A 159 4.72 -14.92 -16.58
C LEU A 159 3.99 -15.35 -17.87
N GLU A 160 4.54 -16.32 -18.61
CA GLU A 160 3.85 -16.90 -19.78
C GLU A 160 2.53 -17.58 -19.41
N ARG A 161 2.47 -18.24 -18.27
CA ARG A 161 1.21 -18.79 -17.75
C ARG A 161 0.20 -17.69 -17.43
N ILE A 162 0.64 -16.60 -16.79
CA ILE A 162 -0.21 -15.44 -16.50
C ILE A 162 -0.76 -14.84 -17.81
N ARG A 163 0.09 -14.66 -18.83
CA ARG A 163 -0.34 -14.17 -20.16
C ARG A 163 -1.44 -15.03 -20.77
N ARG A 164 -1.28 -16.36 -20.71
CA ARG A 164 -2.29 -17.30 -21.22
C ARG A 164 -3.60 -17.24 -20.43
N LEU A 165 -3.54 -17.09 -19.11
CA LEU A 165 -4.74 -16.97 -18.27
C LEU A 165 -5.47 -15.66 -18.53
N LEU A 166 -4.75 -14.55 -18.61
CA LEU A 166 -5.34 -13.22 -18.80
C LEU A 166 -5.69 -12.91 -20.25
N GLY A 167 -5.21 -13.70 -21.22
CA GLY A 167 -5.41 -13.47 -22.65
C GLY A 167 -4.67 -12.26 -23.22
N ARG A 168 -3.74 -11.66 -22.46
CA ARG A 168 -2.97 -10.47 -22.82
C ARG A 168 -1.65 -10.40 -22.05
N ASP A 169 -0.71 -9.57 -22.48
CA ASP A 169 0.50 -9.29 -21.70
C ASP A 169 0.22 -8.27 -20.59
N PRO A 170 0.27 -8.66 -19.29
CA PRO A 170 0.06 -7.72 -18.20
C PRO A 170 1.14 -6.62 -18.12
N LEU A 171 2.33 -6.83 -18.71
CA LEU A 171 3.39 -5.82 -18.74
C LEU A 171 3.19 -4.76 -19.82
N GLU A 172 2.35 -5.04 -20.82
CA GLU A 172 1.91 -4.05 -21.82
C GLU A 172 0.65 -3.30 -21.37
N HIS A 173 -0.06 -3.83 -20.35
CA HIS A 173 -1.34 -3.32 -19.84
C HIS A 173 -1.21 -2.94 -18.36
N THR A 174 -0.17 -2.18 -18.02
CA THR A 174 0.15 -1.83 -16.64
C THR A 174 -0.87 -0.86 -16.03
N LEU A 175 -1.50 0.00 -16.85
CA LEU A 175 -2.53 0.95 -16.42
C LEU A 175 -3.80 0.25 -15.93
N GLU A 176 -4.06 -0.98 -16.36
CA GLU A 176 -5.15 -1.82 -15.88
C GLU A 176 -4.67 -2.77 -14.78
N THR A 177 -3.50 -3.38 -14.99
CA THR A 177 -3.01 -4.47 -14.14
C THR A 177 -2.54 -3.96 -12.77
N GLU A 178 -1.78 -2.86 -12.72
CA GLU A 178 -1.28 -2.33 -11.44
C GLU A 178 -2.42 -1.82 -10.55
N PRO A 179 -3.39 -1.02 -11.04
CA PRO A 179 -4.53 -0.63 -10.21
C PRO A 179 -5.39 -1.80 -9.78
N ALA A 180 -5.55 -2.84 -10.62
CA ALA A 180 -6.32 -4.03 -10.24
C ALA A 180 -5.64 -4.80 -9.09
N LEU A 181 -4.31 -4.95 -9.14
CA LEU A 181 -3.54 -5.55 -8.05
C LEU A 181 -3.58 -4.69 -6.78
N ALA A 182 -3.48 -3.36 -6.93
CA ALA A 182 -3.58 -2.43 -5.83
C ALA A 182 -4.98 -2.48 -5.17
N LEU A 183 -6.05 -2.47 -5.95
CA LEU A 183 -7.42 -2.61 -5.44
C LEU A 183 -7.64 -3.96 -4.76
N ARG A 184 -7.13 -5.06 -5.33
CA ARG A 184 -7.16 -6.37 -4.68
C ARG A 184 -6.52 -6.34 -3.29
N LYS A 185 -5.42 -5.60 -3.11
CA LYS A 185 -4.80 -5.44 -1.79
C LYS A 185 -5.66 -4.61 -0.84
N LEU A 186 -6.53 -3.75 -1.34
CA LEU A 186 -7.34 -2.86 -0.51
C LEU A 186 -8.68 -3.46 -0.12
N VAL A 187 -9.33 -4.24 -0.98
CA VAL A 187 -10.62 -4.91 -0.74
C VAL A 187 -10.43 -6.07 0.24
#